data_AF-J5W2A9-F1
#
_entry.id   AF-J5W2A9-F1
#
_cell.length_a   1.000
_cell.length_b   1.000
_cell.length_c   1.000
_cell.angle_alpha   90.00
_cell.angle_beta   90.00
_cell.angle_gamma   90.00
#
_symmetry.space_group_name_H-M   'P 1'
#
loop_
_entity.id
_entity.type
_entity.pdbx_description
1 polymer ?
#
loop_
_entity_poly.entity_id
_entity_poly.type
_entity_poly.pdbx_seq_one_letter_code
_entity_poly.pdbx_strand_id
1 'polypeptide(L)'
;MAKGHHFLAGDYIAADIADGQRIAAVNKQHAEYDTLTLEQAFAVDIPKDTPLFASEGHNKIPKVAPVALIAHTTLVPREGDLYCAAWLIGVVKEERSQPIAKTLREQLKLISFI
;
A
#
# COMPACT_ATOMS: atom_id res chain seq x y z
N MET A 1 -13.11 -2.82 3.90
CA MET A 1 -11.87 -2.99 3.12
C MET A 1 -12.21 -3.57 1.76
N ALA A 2 -11.45 -3.25 0.72
CA ALA A 2 -11.61 -3.93 -0.57
C ALA A 2 -11.44 -5.45 -0.40
N LYS A 3 -12.19 -6.23 -1.20
CA LYS A 3 -12.17 -7.68 -1.15
C LYS A 3 -10.78 -8.25 -1.46
N GLY A 4 -10.40 -9.32 -0.76
CA GLY A 4 -9.22 -10.11 -1.10
C GLY A 4 -7.91 -9.60 -0.48
N HIS A 5 -7.99 -8.80 0.59
CA HIS A 5 -6.81 -8.40 1.33
C HIS A 5 -6.15 -9.57 2.08
N HIS A 6 -4.86 -9.39 2.40
CA HIS A 6 -4.06 -10.41 3.09
C HIS A 6 -4.04 -10.29 4.62
N PHE A 7 -4.61 -9.23 5.22
CA PHE A 7 -4.66 -9.09 6.68
C PHE A 7 -5.37 -10.25 7.39
N LEU A 8 -4.84 -10.64 8.55
CA LEU A 8 -5.37 -11.65 9.44
C LEU A 8 -5.68 -11.07 10.83
N ALA A 9 -6.46 -11.79 11.64
CA ALA A 9 -6.63 -11.44 13.05
C ALA A 9 -5.27 -11.54 13.77
N GLY A 10 -4.99 -10.55 14.63
CA GLY A 10 -3.72 -10.38 15.32
C GLY A 10 -2.70 -9.50 14.57
N ASP A 11 -2.88 -9.24 13.28
CA ASP A 11 -2.06 -8.25 12.56
C ASP A 11 -2.37 -6.83 13.04
N TYR A 12 -1.41 -5.93 12.84
CA TYR A 12 -1.60 -4.50 13.03
C TYR A 12 -1.77 -3.80 11.68
N ILE A 13 -2.78 -2.93 11.59
CA ILE A 13 -3.06 -2.13 10.40
C ILE A 13 -2.90 -0.65 10.70
N ALA A 14 -2.11 0.05 9.88
CA ALA A 14 -1.76 1.46 10.03
C ALA A 14 -2.05 2.24 8.74
N ALA A 15 -2.05 3.57 8.87
CA ALA A 15 -2.13 4.52 7.77
C ALA A 15 -1.04 5.58 7.93
N ASP A 16 -0.70 6.33 6.88
CA ASP A 16 0.25 7.45 7.02
C ASP A 16 -0.23 8.49 8.06
N ILE A 17 -1.55 8.62 8.23
CA ILE A 17 -2.18 9.53 9.17
C ILE A 17 -2.40 8.94 10.57
N ALA A 18 -2.26 7.63 10.78
CA ALA A 18 -2.64 6.97 12.03
C ALA A 18 -1.75 5.78 12.40
N ASP A 19 -1.41 5.67 13.68
CA ASP A 19 -0.64 4.55 14.22
C ASP A 19 -1.42 3.23 14.14
N GLY A 20 -0.68 2.13 14.02
CA GLY A 20 -1.24 0.79 13.87
C GLY A 20 -2.19 0.39 14.98
N GLN A 21 -3.28 -0.29 14.59
CA GLN A 21 -4.23 -0.90 15.50
C GLN A 21 -4.36 -2.39 15.23
N ARG A 22 -4.46 -3.18 16.30
CA ARG A 22 -4.55 -4.63 16.20
C ARG A 22 -5.92 -5.06 15.70
N ILE A 23 -5.93 -5.97 14.74
CA ILE A 23 -7.14 -6.56 14.17
C ILE A 23 -7.62 -7.66 15.12
N ALA A 24 -8.79 -7.48 15.71
CA ALA A 24 -9.44 -8.49 16.55
C ALA A 24 -10.05 -9.62 15.71
N ALA A 25 -10.71 -9.26 14.60
CA ALA A 25 -11.40 -10.22 13.75
C ALA A 25 -11.47 -9.76 12.29
N VAL A 26 -11.55 -10.74 11.38
CA VAL A 26 -11.71 -10.52 9.94
C VAL A 26 -12.96 -11.26 9.48
N ASN A 27 -13.93 -10.55 8.90
CA ASN A 27 -15.11 -11.14 8.29
C ASN A 27 -15.03 -10.99 6.77
N LYS A 28 -14.96 -12.14 6.07
CA LYS A 28 -14.89 -12.24 4.61
C LYS A 28 -16.19 -12.72 3.94
N GLN A 29 -17.33 -12.68 4.63
CA GLN A 29 -18.60 -13.20 4.11
C GLN A 29 -19.24 -12.30 3.04
N HIS A 30 -18.95 -10.99 3.05
CA HIS A 30 -19.47 -10.08 2.03
C HIS A 30 -18.79 -10.29 0.68
N ALA A 31 -19.55 -10.23 -0.41
CA ALA A 31 -19.02 -10.47 -1.76
C ALA A 31 -18.09 -9.34 -2.24
N GLU A 32 -18.41 -8.09 -1.90
CA GLU A 32 -17.74 -6.90 -2.45
C GLU A 32 -16.63 -6.35 -1.55
N TYR A 33 -16.65 -6.68 -0.26
CA TYR A 33 -15.72 -6.14 0.72
C TYR A 33 -15.42 -7.15 1.82
N ASP A 34 -14.36 -6.88 2.57
CA ASP A 34 -14.05 -7.56 3.82
C ASP A 34 -14.17 -6.55 4.98
N THR A 35 -14.61 -7.02 6.14
CA THR A 35 -14.76 -6.22 7.36
C THR A 35 -13.67 -6.58 8.36
N LEU A 36 -12.91 -5.57 8.80
CA LEU A 36 -11.91 -5.69 9.85
C LEU A 36 -12.46 -5.07 11.13
N THR A 37 -12.48 -5.84 12.21
CA THR A 37 -12.79 -5.33 13.55
C THR A 37 -11.47 -5.06 14.27
N LEU A 38 -11.28 -3.86 14.78
CA LEU A 38 -10.08 -3.47 15.53
C LEU A 38 -10.31 -3.62 17.03
N GLU A 39 -9.26 -3.96 17.78
CA GLU A 39 -9.30 -3.97 19.25
C GLU A 39 -9.50 -2.55 19.82
N GLN A 40 -8.97 -1.55 19.12
CA GLN A 40 -9.11 -0.14 19.44
C GLN A 40 -9.32 0.67 18.14
N ALA A 41 -10.17 1.70 18.21
CA ALA A 41 -10.36 2.62 17.10
C ALA A 41 -9.08 3.43 16.82
N PHE A 42 -8.88 3.85 15.58
CA PHE A 42 -7.85 4.83 15.26
C PHE A 42 -8.13 6.14 16.01
N ALA A 43 -7.06 6.84 16.40
CA ALA A 43 -7.16 8.15 17.05
C ALA A 43 -7.67 9.26 16.13
N VAL A 44 -7.70 8.99 14.82
CA VAL A 44 -8.20 9.89 13.77
C VAL A 44 -9.14 9.11 12.86
N ASP A 45 -10.11 9.82 12.28
CA ASP A 45 -10.96 9.23 11.25
C ASP A 45 -10.13 8.90 10.01
N ILE A 46 -10.31 7.68 9.49
CA ILE A 46 -9.66 7.22 8.27
C ILE A 46 -10.62 7.41 7.10
N PRO A 47 -10.35 8.35 6.17
CA PRO A 47 -11.19 8.53 4.99
C PRO A 47 -11.29 7.26 4.16
N LYS A 48 -12.40 7.12 3.43
CA LYS A 48 -12.54 6.07 2.42
C LYS A 48 -11.38 6.13 1.42
N ASP A 49 -10.93 4.97 0.96
CA ASP A 49 -9.85 4.81 -0.03
C ASP A 49 -8.45 5.25 0.46
N THR A 50 -8.29 5.54 1.75
CA THR A 50 -6.96 5.75 2.37
C THR A 50 -6.11 4.49 2.26
N PRO A 51 -4.87 4.57 1.75
CA PRO A 51 -3.96 3.43 1.70
C PRO A 51 -3.61 2.95 3.11
N LEU A 52 -3.84 1.66 3.36
CA LEU A 52 -3.52 1.00 4.63
C LEU A 52 -2.40 -0.01 4.41
N PHE A 53 -1.55 -0.17 5.43
CA PHE A 53 -0.45 -1.12 5.41
C PHE A 53 -0.33 -1.88 6.73
N ALA A 54 0.31 -3.04 6.70
CA ALA A 54 0.60 -3.80 7.91
C ALA A 54 1.76 -3.16 8.67
N SER A 55 1.58 -2.86 9.95
CA SER A 55 2.63 -2.30 10.81
C SER A 55 3.21 -3.35 11.76
N GLU A 56 4.38 -3.07 12.33
CA GLU A 56 5.03 -3.91 13.35
C GLU A 56 4.29 -3.89 14.70
N GLY A 57 3.46 -2.87 14.93
CA GLY A 57 2.70 -2.69 16.16
C GLY A 57 1.90 -1.40 16.16
N HIS A 58 1.74 -0.79 17.33
CA HIS A 58 1.10 0.50 17.54
C HIS A 58 1.98 1.69 17.08
N ASN A 59 2.39 1.67 15.82
CA ASN A 59 3.22 2.68 15.19
C ASN A 59 2.95 2.74 13.68
N LYS A 60 3.64 3.61 12.96
CA LYS A 60 3.60 3.72 11.48
C LYS A 60 4.74 2.98 10.79
N ILE A 61 5.41 2.06 11.48
CA ILE A 61 6.54 1.32 10.92
C ILE A 61 5.98 0.09 10.19
N PRO A 62 6.21 -0.08 8.88
CA PRO A 62 5.75 -1.26 8.15
C PRO A 62 6.30 -2.55 8.74
N LYS A 63 5.45 -3.57 8.86
CA LYS A 63 5.80 -4.92 9.36
C LYS A 63 6.95 -5.56 8.56
N VAL A 64 7.01 -5.25 7.27
CA VAL A 64 8.02 -5.73 6.33
C VAL A 64 8.44 -4.57 5.47
N ALA A 65 9.75 -4.32 5.40
CA ALA A 65 10.31 -3.34 4.49
C ALA A 65 10.00 -3.75 3.03
N PRO A 66 9.37 -2.89 2.23
CA PRO A 66 9.07 -3.21 0.85
C PRO A 66 10.37 -3.24 0.04
N VAL A 67 10.58 -4.33 -0.70
CA VAL A 67 11.80 -4.56 -1.50
C VAL A 67 11.55 -4.43 -3.01
N ALA A 68 10.30 -4.55 -3.43
CA ALA A 68 9.90 -4.49 -4.83
C ALA A 68 8.46 -4.01 -4.95
N LEU A 69 8.14 -3.38 -6.08
CA LEU A 69 6.78 -3.08 -6.50
C LEU A 69 6.39 -4.05 -7.60
N ILE A 70 5.34 -4.84 -7.38
CA ILE A 70 4.77 -5.69 -8.41
C ILE A 70 3.54 -4.97 -8.96
N ALA A 71 3.61 -4.55 -10.21
CA ALA A 71 2.49 -3.94 -10.93
C ALA A 71 2.35 -4.61 -12.30
N HIS A 72 1.11 -4.87 -12.73
CA HIS A 72 0.84 -5.25 -14.12
C HIS A 72 0.87 -3.98 -14.98
N THR A 73 1.98 -3.72 -15.68
CA THR A 73 2.08 -2.67 -16.70
C THR A 73 2.10 -3.28 -18.10
N THR A 74 1.39 -2.65 -19.04
CA THR A 74 1.39 -3.01 -20.48
C THR A 74 2.20 -1.96 -21.25
N LEU A 75 2.97 -2.40 -22.25
CA LEU A 75 3.91 -1.61 -23.08
C LEU A 75 3.26 -0.49 -23.92
N VAL A 76 4.00 0.61 -24.21
CA VAL A 76 3.81 1.40 -25.44
C VAL A 76 5.17 1.72 -26.14
N PRO A 77 5.33 1.36 -27.43
CA PRO A 77 6.54 1.49 -28.29
C PRO A 77 6.37 2.68 -29.31
N ARG A 78 7.21 3.03 -30.31
CA ARG A 78 8.51 2.60 -30.86
C ARG A 78 9.32 3.78 -31.46
N GLU A 79 8.81 5.02 -31.47
CA GLU A 79 9.36 6.11 -32.32
C GLU A 79 9.99 7.31 -31.56
N GLY A 80 10.29 7.16 -30.27
CA GLY A 80 11.18 8.07 -29.58
C GLY A 80 12.56 7.45 -29.48
N ASP A 81 13.62 8.15 -29.91
CA ASP A 81 15.00 7.71 -29.74
C ASP A 81 15.27 7.34 -28.27
N LEU A 82 15.33 6.04 -27.99
CA LEU A 82 15.79 5.47 -26.73
C LEU A 82 17.33 5.38 -26.69
N TYR A 83 18.01 6.21 -27.48
CA TYR A 83 19.46 6.38 -27.45
C TYR A 83 19.86 7.48 -26.48
N CYS A 84 19.52 7.28 -25.22
CA CYS A 84 20.42 7.61 -24.14
C CYS A 84 20.44 6.39 -23.24
N ALA A 85 21.61 6.01 -22.75
CA ALA A 85 21.74 5.07 -21.64
C ALA A 85 21.09 5.69 -20.39
N ALA A 86 19.76 5.78 -20.40
CA ALA A 86 18.98 6.23 -19.28
C ALA A 86 18.91 5.03 -18.35
N TRP A 87 19.58 5.15 -17.22
CA TRP A 87 19.41 4.26 -16.09
C TRP A 87 17.95 4.41 -15.68
N LEU A 88 17.06 3.55 -16.19
CA LEU A 88 15.64 3.63 -15.90
C LEU A 88 15.43 3.15 -14.46
N ILE A 89 15.56 4.07 -13.51
CA ILE A 89 14.97 4.00 -12.18
C ILE A 89 13.48 3.74 -12.41
N GLY A 90 12.87 2.77 -11.72
CA GLY A 90 11.47 2.41 -11.97
C GLY A 90 10.56 3.62 -11.76
N VAL A 91 9.91 4.11 -12.81
CA VAL A 91 9.01 5.28 -12.71
C VAL A 91 7.57 4.80 -12.57
N VAL A 92 6.88 5.28 -11.54
CA VAL A 92 5.48 4.96 -11.24
C VAL A 92 4.67 6.24 -11.28
N LYS A 93 3.72 6.33 -12.20
CA LYS A 93 2.81 7.47 -12.25
C LYS A 93 1.68 7.28 -11.25
N GLU A 94 1.62 8.10 -10.21
CA GLU A 94 0.72 7.89 -9.06
C GLU A 94 -0.75 7.85 -9.48
N GLU A 95 -1.17 8.78 -10.35
CA GLU A 95 -2.54 8.86 -10.90
C GLU A 95 -3.01 7.61 -11.66
N ARG A 96 -2.09 6.76 -12.13
CA ARG A 96 -2.39 5.54 -12.89
C ARG A 96 -2.10 4.26 -12.10
N SER A 97 -1.63 4.42 -10.87
CA SER A 97 -1.31 3.32 -9.97
C SER A 97 -2.39 3.16 -8.91
N GLN A 98 -2.43 1.99 -8.28
CA GLN A 98 -3.19 1.86 -7.04
C GLN A 98 -2.58 2.79 -5.97
N PRO A 99 -3.39 3.44 -5.12
CA PRO A 99 -2.87 4.26 -4.04
C PRO A 99 -1.91 3.48 -3.11
N ILE A 100 -0.67 3.96 -2.99
CA ILE A 100 0.35 3.36 -2.10
C ILE A 100 0.65 4.34 -0.97
N ALA A 101 0.66 3.85 0.27
CA ALA A 101 1.02 4.64 1.44
C ALA A 101 2.40 5.28 1.26
N LYS A 102 2.53 6.57 1.59
CA LYS A 102 3.77 7.35 1.51
C LYS A 102 4.90 6.65 2.28
N THR A 103 4.60 6.14 3.46
CA THR A 103 5.55 5.37 4.28
C THR A 103 6.17 4.20 3.51
N LEU A 104 5.40 3.48 2.68
CA LEU A 104 5.92 2.39 1.85
C LEU A 104 6.73 2.91 0.66
N ARG A 105 6.28 4.00 0.02
CA ARG A 105 6.97 4.62 -1.12
C ARG A 105 8.37 5.08 -0.77
N GLU A 106 8.55 5.72 0.39
CA GLU A 106 9.85 6.25 0.84
C GLU A 106 10.87 5.14 1.16
N GLN A 107 10.39 3.93 1.44
CA GLN A 107 11.24 2.76 1.68
C GLN A 107 11.68 2.07 0.38
N LEU A 108 10.89 2.18 -0.70
CA LEU A 108 11.24 1.64 -2.02
C LEU A 108 12.37 2.47 -2.66
N LYS A 109 13.60 1.94 -2.60
CA LYS A 109 14.76 2.59 -3.22
C LYS A 109 14.74 2.37 -4.73
N LEU A 110 15.19 3.39 -5.46
CA LEU A 110 15.29 3.37 -6.93
C LEU A 110 13.93 3.19 -7.65
N ILE A 111 12.84 3.57 -7.00
CA ILE A 111 11.54 3.80 -7.62
C ILE A 111 11.19 5.28 -7.48
N SER A 112 10.95 5.94 -8.61
CA SER A 112 10.51 7.33 -8.67
C SER A 112 8.99 7.34 -8.84
N PHE A 113 8.29 7.82 -7.82
CA PHE A 113 6.86 8.10 -7.89
C PHE A 113 6.67 9.52 -8.42
N ILE A 114 5.90 9.66 -9.50
CA ILE A 114 5.65 10.93 -10.22
C ILE A 114 4.16 11.18 -10.44
#